data_AF-A0A1A7X4T1-F1
#
_entry.id   AF-A0A1A7X4T1-F1
#
_cell.length_a   1.000
_cell.length_b   1.000
_cell.length_c   1.000
_cell.angle_alpha   90.00
_cell.angle_beta   90.00
_cell.angle_gamma   90.00
#
_symmetry.space_group_name_H-M   'P 1'
#
loop_
_entity.id
_entity.type
_entity.pdbx_description
1 polymer ?
#
loop_
_entity_poly.entity_id
_entity_poly.type
_entity_poly.pdbx_seq_one_letter_code
_entity_poly.pdbx_strand_id
1 'polypeptide(L)'
;MKVSCCVWLLALNVATLTGTIFGAAATERNCSGIPPYLPSTAVNTSLQLLELRQRMIPLNISAYIIPGTDAHLSEYIAPRDARMAFMTGFTGSAGTAVVTQTNAALWTDSRYWVQAERQMDCNWELEMDVSISSLAEWLISEVPPGGNIGFDPFLFSLETQERYAVSLESSNLSLKSIPVNLVDQVWKNRPPLLPDSLTRLPDRVIQRSWQLKVEHIRSLMRDNPYKPTALLLSALDETAWLFNLRGNDIPYNPFFYSYTLLTMNEIWLFVHTHRVTEELKLYLNTSCDETLCVQLRSYDSVLKDLKSY
;
A
#
# COMPACT_ATOMS: atom_id res chain seq x y z
N MET A 1 85.97 29.79 -23.50
CA MET A 1 85.90 31.20 -23.97
C MET A 1 84.80 31.92 -23.20
N LYS A 2 85.18 32.95 -22.42
CA LYS A 2 84.42 34.09 -21.83
C LYS A 2 82.94 33.89 -21.45
N VAL A 3 82.61 33.83 -20.15
CA VAL A 3 82.25 34.95 -19.22
C VAL A 3 80.88 35.57 -19.52
N SER A 4 79.92 35.48 -18.58
CA SER A 4 79.38 36.65 -17.85
C SER A 4 78.27 36.28 -16.85
N CYS A 5 78.30 37.00 -15.74
CA CYS A 5 77.43 37.02 -14.56
C CYS A 5 76.04 37.64 -14.84
N CYS A 6 74.99 37.22 -14.13
CA CYS A 6 74.04 38.13 -13.43
C CYS A 6 72.96 37.37 -12.63
N VAL A 7 72.90 37.65 -11.33
CA VAL A 7 71.86 37.34 -10.33
C VAL A 7 70.56 38.07 -10.66
N TRP A 8 69.36 37.50 -10.44
CA TRP A 8 68.17 38.18 -9.88
C TRP A 8 67.11 37.17 -9.40
N LEU A 9 66.56 37.43 -8.21
CA LEU A 9 65.44 36.75 -7.56
C LEU A 9 64.18 36.73 -8.45
N LEU A 10 63.36 35.67 -8.32
CA LEU A 10 61.96 35.72 -8.69
C LEU A 10 61.08 35.06 -7.62
N ALA A 11 60.19 35.89 -7.10
CA ALA A 11 59.31 35.66 -5.98
C ALA A 11 58.18 34.67 -6.31
N LEU A 12 57.81 33.87 -5.29
CA LEU A 12 56.54 33.17 -5.24
C LEU A 12 55.39 34.20 -5.27
N ASN A 13 54.49 34.06 -6.23
CA ASN A 13 53.13 34.58 -6.13
C ASN A 13 52.17 33.40 -6.09
N VAL A 14 51.68 33.09 -4.88
CA VAL A 14 50.52 32.23 -4.68
C VAL A 14 49.30 33.07 -5.00
N ALA A 15 48.72 32.85 -6.18
CA ALA A 15 47.41 33.41 -6.51
C ALA A 15 46.35 32.68 -5.67
N THR A 16 45.78 33.39 -4.70
CA THR A 16 44.57 32.99 -3.99
C THR A 16 43.39 33.00 -4.96
N LEU A 17 43.05 31.82 -5.49
CA LEU A 17 41.74 31.59 -6.09
C LEU A 17 40.72 31.52 -4.95
N THR A 18 40.07 32.65 -4.66
CA THR A 18 38.77 32.66 -3.98
C THR A 18 37.75 32.06 -4.94
N GLY A 19 37.77 30.73 -5.06
CA GLY A 19 36.69 29.97 -5.64
C GLY A 19 35.51 30.03 -4.68
N THR A 20 34.50 30.82 -5.03
CA THR A 20 33.14 30.62 -4.54
C THR A 20 32.75 29.17 -4.83
N ILE A 21 32.79 28.33 -3.80
CA ILE A 21 32.16 27.02 -3.83
C ILE A 21 30.67 27.32 -4.00
N PHE A 22 30.16 27.24 -5.23
CA PHE A 22 28.74 26.96 -5.45
C PHE A 22 28.51 25.59 -4.80
N GLY A 23 28.11 25.60 -3.53
CA GLY A 23 27.78 24.39 -2.79
C GLY A 23 26.76 23.61 -3.59
N ALA A 24 27.02 22.32 -3.80
CA ALA A 24 26.02 21.43 -4.33
C ALA A 24 24.74 21.62 -3.49
N ALA A 25 23.66 22.07 -4.11
CA ALA A 25 22.40 22.27 -3.41
C ALA A 25 22.04 20.96 -2.71
N ALA A 26 21.88 20.99 -1.38
CA ALA A 26 21.52 19.81 -0.62
C ALA A 26 20.26 19.21 -1.23
N THR A 27 20.31 17.94 -1.62
CA THR A 27 19.15 17.33 -2.28
C THR A 27 18.12 16.82 -1.28
N GLU A 28 18.53 16.57 -0.04
CA GLU A 28 17.74 15.97 1.04
C GLU A 28 17.32 17.03 2.06
N ARG A 29 16.22 16.79 2.77
CA ARG A 29 15.76 17.66 3.86
C ARG A 29 16.79 17.76 4.98
N ASN A 30 16.81 18.89 5.68
CA ASN A 30 17.56 19.07 6.91
C ASN A 30 16.64 19.69 7.96
N CYS A 31 16.16 18.84 8.87
CA CYS A 31 15.22 19.22 9.92
C CYS A 31 15.88 19.78 11.18
N SER A 32 17.22 19.71 11.29
CA SER A 32 17.96 20.29 12.41
C SER A 32 18.26 21.78 12.23
N GLY A 33 18.10 22.32 11.02
CA GLY A 33 18.30 23.75 10.72
C GLY A 33 17.14 24.64 11.16
N ILE A 34 17.41 25.94 11.35
CA ILE A 34 16.39 26.96 11.68
C ILE A 34 16.50 28.12 10.66
N PRO A 35 15.56 28.25 9.70
CA PRO A 35 14.46 27.33 9.41
C PRO A 35 14.97 25.99 8.82
N PRO A 36 14.17 24.91 8.91
CA PRO A 36 14.52 23.64 8.29
C PRO A 36 14.60 23.80 6.77
N TYR A 37 15.52 23.07 6.14
CA TYR A 37 15.62 23.02 4.68
C TYR A 37 14.75 21.88 4.15
N LEU A 38 13.88 22.18 3.18
CA LEU A 38 13.05 21.21 2.49
C LEU A 38 13.31 21.28 0.97
N PRO A 39 13.57 20.15 0.30
CA PRO A 39 13.66 20.11 -1.15
C PRO A 39 12.34 20.52 -1.82
N SER A 40 12.40 20.98 -3.07
CA SER A 40 11.18 21.34 -3.83
C SER A 40 10.23 20.17 -4.09
N THR A 41 10.74 18.94 -3.93
CA THR A 41 9.96 17.69 -4.03
C THR A 41 9.27 17.30 -2.73
N ALA A 42 9.58 17.98 -1.62
CA ALA A 42 8.97 17.69 -0.33
C ALA A 42 7.51 18.19 -0.29
N VAL A 43 6.62 17.36 0.25
CA VAL A 43 5.21 17.69 0.42
C VAL A 43 4.96 18.11 1.86
N ASN A 44 4.32 19.26 2.06
CA ASN A 44 3.84 19.65 3.38
C ASN A 44 2.59 18.83 3.76
N THR A 45 2.69 18.09 4.84
CA THR A 45 1.72 17.12 5.35
C THR A 45 1.07 17.54 6.67
N SER A 46 1.37 18.76 7.16
CA SER A 46 0.90 19.24 8.48
C SER A 46 -0.63 19.19 8.61
N LEU A 47 -1.37 19.52 7.55
CA LEU A 47 -2.83 19.50 7.57
C LEU A 47 -3.38 18.06 7.59
N GLN A 48 -2.78 17.16 6.80
CA GLN A 48 -3.16 15.74 6.74
C GLN A 48 -2.98 15.09 8.12
N LEU A 49 -1.84 15.32 8.77
CA LEU A 49 -1.56 14.83 10.12
C LEU A 49 -2.54 15.40 11.15
N LEU A 50 -2.82 16.71 11.09
CA LEU A 50 -3.79 17.35 11.98
C LEU A 50 -5.18 16.73 11.84
N GLU A 51 -5.69 16.61 10.61
CA GLU A 51 -7.01 16.04 10.36
C GLU A 51 -7.07 14.56 10.76
N LEU A 52 -6.02 13.77 10.49
CA LEU A 52 -5.97 12.35 10.87
C LEU A 52 -5.99 12.18 12.39
N ARG A 53 -5.17 12.94 13.12
CA ARG A 53 -5.13 12.92 14.59
C ARG A 53 -6.49 13.26 15.21
N GLN A 54 -7.22 14.20 14.61
CA GLN A 54 -8.60 14.50 15.04
C GLN A 54 -9.56 13.31 14.85
N ARG A 55 -9.39 12.50 13.80
CA ARG A 55 -10.19 11.27 13.59
C ARG A 55 -9.82 10.14 14.55
N MET A 56 -8.58 10.12 15.06
CA MET A 56 -8.11 9.12 16.01
C MET A 56 -8.74 9.28 17.42
N ILE A 57 -8.94 10.53 17.87
CA ILE A 57 -9.46 10.85 19.22
C ILE A 57 -10.79 10.12 19.56
N PRO A 58 -11.87 10.24 18.77
CA PRO A 58 -13.16 9.61 19.12
C PRO A 58 -13.11 8.07 19.09
N LEU A 59 -12.10 7.49 18.45
CA LEU A 59 -11.90 6.04 18.38
C LEU A 59 -11.05 5.51 19.54
N ASN A 60 -10.55 6.38 20.42
CA ASN A 60 -9.65 6.06 21.52
C ASN A 60 -8.43 5.25 21.05
N ILE A 61 -7.82 5.66 19.93
CA ILE A 61 -6.56 5.10 19.42
C ILE A 61 -5.43 6.12 19.60
N SER A 62 -4.28 5.62 20.04
CA SER A 62 -3.08 6.38 20.33
C SER A 62 -2.13 6.43 19.13
N ALA A 63 -2.18 5.40 18.28
CA ALA A 63 -1.45 5.31 17.03
C ALA A 63 -2.33 4.73 15.91
N TYR A 64 -1.99 5.02 14.66
CA TYR A 64 -2.64 4.46 13.47
C TYR A 64 -1.59 3.99 12.46
N ILE A 65 -1.66 2.73 12.04
CA ILE A 65 -0.74 2.13 11.05
C ILE A 65 -1.33 2.26 9.65
N ILE A 66 -0.52 2.72 8.71
CA ILE A 66 -0.88 3.01 7.32
C ILE A 66 0.12 2.29 6.39
N PRO A 67 -0.12 1.01 6.06
CA PRO A 67 0.73 0.27 5.13
C PRO A 67 0.62 0.82 3.70
N GLY A 68 1.69 0.72 2.93
CA GLY A 68 1.73 1.02 1.50
C GLY A 68 1.14 -0.09 0.62
N THR A 69 -0.07 -0.58 0.93
CA THR A 69 -0.74 -1.68 0.19
C THR A 69 -2.23 -1.39 -0.03
N ASP A 70 -2.89 -2.24 -0.81
CA ASP A 70 -4.35 -2.28 -0.98
C ASP A 70 -4.99 -3.49 -0.27
N ALA A 71 -6.32 -3.63 -0.44
CA ALA A 71 -7.12 -4.70 0.18
C ALA A 71 -6.86 -6.12 -0.36
N HIS A 72 -6.03 -6.23 -1.39
CA HIS A 72 -5.68 -7.48 -2.07
C HIS A 72 -4.18 -7.80 -1.95
N LEU A 73 -3.45 -7.01 -1.18
CA LEU A 73 -2.01 -7.13 -0.99
C LEU A 73 -1.23 -7.08 -2.31
N SER A 74 -1.69 -6.23 -3.24
CA SER A 74 -1.08 -6.06 -4.56
C SER A 74 0.34 -5.49 -4.46
N GLU A 75 1.25 -5.97 -5.31
CA GLU A 75 2.62 -5.43 -5.40
C GLU A 75 2.65 -3.98 -5.91
N TYR A 76 1.84 -3.69 -6.93
CA TYR A 76 1.56 -2.33 -7.38
C TYR A 76 0.14 -1.97 -6.99
N ILE A 77 -0.05 -0.74 -6.54
CA ILE A 77 -1.35 -0.24 -6.10
C ILE A 77 -1.89 0.82 -7.06
N ALA A 78 -3.21 0.94 -7.12
CA ALA A 78 -3.84 2.03 -7.84
C ALA A 78 -3.62 3.37 -7.10
N PRO A 79 -3.64 4.52 -7.80
CA PRO A 79 -3.49 5.84 -7.18
C PRO A 79 -4.47 6.11 -6.04
N ARG A 80 -5.68 5.54 -6.09
CA ARG A 80 -6.71 5.67 -5.05
C ARG A 80 -6.39 4.93 -3.75
N ASP A 81 -5.46 3.97 -3.78
CA ASP A 81 -5.03 3.21 -2.61
C ASP A 81 -3.66 3.64 -2.10
N ALA A 82 -3.03 4.64 -2.73
CA ALA A 82 -1.76 5.25 -2.33
C ALA A 82 -1.88 6.15 -1.08
N ARG A 83 -2.51 5.62 -0.02
CA ARG A 83 -2.82 6.31 1.24
C ARG A 83 -1.57 6.75 1.99
N MET A 84 -0.57 5.87 2.06
CA MET A 84 0.74 6.19 2.63
C MET A 84 1.35 7.40 1.91
N ALA A 85 1.38 7.37 0.58
CA ALA A 85 1.94 8.48 -0.21
C ALA A 85 1.16 9.79 -0.02
N PHE A 86 -0.17 9.73 0.06
CA PHE A 86 -0.99 10.90 0.37
C PHE A 86 -0.66 11.49 1.75
N MET A 87 -0.45 10.65 2.76
CA MET A 87 -0.17 11.08 4.13
C MET A 87 1.25 11.60 4.33
N THR A 88 2.24 11.01 3.65
CA THR A 88 3.68 11.28 3.91
C THR A 88 4.34 12.13 2.82
N GLY A 89 3.75 12.20 1.62
CA GLY A 89 4.41 12.74 0.42
C GLY A 89 5.39 11.76 -0.25
N PHE A 90 5.76 10.67 0.43
CA PHE A 90 6.68 9.67 -0.10
C PHE A 90 6.01 8.71 -1.08
N THR A 91 6.57 8.60 -2.27
CA THR A 91 5.97 7.87 -3.42
C THR A 91 6.68 6.57 -3.77
N GLY A 92 7.56 6.07 -2.90
CA GLY A 92 8.20 4.76 -3.11
C GLY A 92 7.19 3.62 -2.99
N SER A 93 7.50 2.49 -3.62
CA SER A 93 6.57 1.36 -3.72
C SER A 93 6.45 0.52 -2.45
N ALA A 94 7.32 0.74 -1.46
CA ALA A 94 7.36 -0.04 -0.23
C ALA A 94 7.49 0.87 0.98
N GLY A 95 6.64 0.65 1.97
CA GLY A 95 6.78 1.28 3.27
C GLY A 95 5.54 1.14 4.13
N THR A 96 5.70 1.51 5.40
CA THR A 96 4.63 1.56 6.38
C THR A 96 4.76 2.86 7.14
N ALA A 97 3.70 3.67 7.15
CA ALA A 97 3.64 4.88 7.94
C ALA A 97 2.90 4.62 9.26
N VAL A 98 3.33 5.27 10.33
CA VAL A 98 2.64 5.25 11.62
C VAL A 98 2.48 6.68 12.10
N VAL A 99 1.28 7.01 12.57
CA VAL A 99 0.97 8.33 13.13
C VAL A 99 0.49 8.15 14.56
N THR A 100 1.14 8.83 15.51
CA THR A 100 0.63 9.01 16.88
C THR A 100 0.01 10.40 17.03
N GLN A 101 -0.46 10.72 18.24
CA GLN A 101 -1.00 12.06 18.52
C GLN A 101 0.05 13.18 18.42
N THR A 102 1.34 12.84 18.58
CA THR A 102 2.44 13.82 18.61
C THR A 102 3.44 13.59 17.48
N ASN A 103 3.74 12.34 17.16
CA ASN A 103 4.82 11.95 16.25
C ASN A 103 4.28 11.22 15.00
N ALA A 104 5.14 11.08 13.99
CA ALA A 104 4.85 10.34 12.78
C ALA A 104 6.16 9.77 12.21
N ALA A 105 6.14 8.52 11.79
CA ALA A 105 7.32 7.82 11.28
C ALA A 105 6.97 6.99 10.05
N LEU A 106 7.93 6.84 9.14
CA LEU A 106 7.85 6.03 7.94
C LEU A 106 8.99 5.02 7.91
N TRP A 107 8.64 3.75 7.80
CA TRP A 107 9.58 2.67 7.55
C TRP A 107 9.66 2.40 6.05
N THR A 108 10.86 2.36 5.49
CA THR A 108 11.08 1.94 4.10
C THR A 108 12.47 1.33 3.92
N ASP A 109 12.62 0.50 2.89
CA ASP A 109 13.88 -0.20 2.63
C ASP A 109 14.91 0.68 1.91
N SER A 110 16.13 0.15 1.78
CA SER A 110 17.30 0.88 1.29
C SER A 110 17.20 1.39 -0.15
N ARG A 111 16.24 0.90 -0.94
CA ARG A 111 15.97 1.45 -2.28
C ARG A 111 15.47 2.89 -2.21
N TYR A 112 14.87 3.26 -1.07
CA TYR A 112 14.03 4.45 -0.97
C TYR A 112 14.48 5.48 0.06
N TRP A 113 15.54 5.26 0.84
CA TRP A 113 15.96 6.21 1.89
C TRP A 113 16.19 7.63 1.37
N VAL A 114 17.01 7.78 0.32
CA VAL A 114 17.27 9.09 -0.30
C VAL A 114 16.01 9.70 -0.91
N GLN A 115 15.11 8.88 -1.44
CA GLN A 115 13.84 9.34 -1.98
C GLN A 115 12.92 9.85 -0.86
N ALA A 116 12.86 9.15 0.27
CA ALA A 116 12.05 9.54 1.42
C ALA A 116 12.55 10.88 2.00
N GLU A 117 13.86 11.05 2.19
CA GLU A 117 14.47 12.32 2.62
C GLU A 117 14.27 13.48 1.62
N ARG A 118 14.00 13.16 0.35
CA ARG A 118 13.69 14.15 -0.70
C ARG A 118 12.21 14.55 -0.74
N GLN A 119 11.31 13.70 -0.27
CA GLN A 119 9.86 13.82 -0.52
C GLN A 119 9.04 14.11 0.74
N MET A 120 9.55 13.75 1.92
CA MET A 120 8.86 14.01 3.19
C MET A 120 9.23 15.40 3.74
N ASP A 121 8.30 16.02 4.46
CA ASP A 121 8.59 17.19 5.30
C ASP A 121 9.18 16.77 6.67
N CYS A 122 9.49 17.73 7.53
CA CYS A 122 10.08 17.47 8.84
C CYS A 122 9.10 16.98 9.92
N ASN A 123 7.83 16.70 9.57
CA ASN A 123 6.91 16.08 10.53
C ASN A 123 7.13 14.56 10.64
N TRP A 124 7.88 13.96 9.71
CA TRP A 124 8.08 12.51 9.60
C TRP A 124 9.49 12.08 9.95
N GLU A 125 9.61 11.09 10.82
CA GLU A 125 10.86 10.35 11.06
C GLU A 125 11.04 9.27 9.99
N LEU A 126 12.26 9.10 9.49
CA LEU A 126 12.59 8.01 8.55
C LEU A 126 13.25 6.88 9.31
N GLU A 127 12.64 5.70 9.24
CA GLU A 127 13.12 4.48 9.87
C GLU A 127 13.64 3.51 8.82
N MET A 128 14.87 3.03 9.02
CA MET A 128 15.61 2.24 8.03
C MET A 128 15.50 0.72 8.22
N ASP A 129 14.98 0.26 9.37
CA ASP A 129 14.73 -1.15 9.67
C ASP A 129 13.25 -1.51 9.44
N VAL A 130 12.93 -2.08 8.28
CA VAL A 130 11.56 -2.42 7.88
C VAL A 130 10.95 -3.61 8.64
N SER A 131 11.60 -4.14 9.67
CA SER A 131 11.06 -5.24 10.45
C SER A 131 9.83 -4.82 11.26
N ILE A 132 8.86 -5.75 11.39
CA ILE A 132 7.70 -5.57 12.28
C ILE A 132 8.17 -5.32 13.73
N SER A 133 9.27 -5.95 14.14
CA SER A 133 9.86 -5.77 15.47
C SER A 133 10.32 -4.33 15.70
N SER A 134 11.04 -3.72 14.74
CA SER A 134 11.44 -2.31 14.84
C SER A 134 10.23 -1.38 14.97
N LEU A 135 9.21 -1.57 14.12
CA LEU A 135 7.99 -0.77 14.19
C LEU A 135 7.24 -0.96 15.52
N ALA A 136 7.19 -2.19 16.03
CA ALA A 136 6.58 -2.51 17.31
C ALA A 136 7.35 -1.88 18.48
N GLU A 137 8.69 -1.90 18.46
CA GLU A 137 9.53 -1.24 19.46
C GLU A 137 9.30 0.28 19.49
N TRP A 138 9.20 0.91 18.31
CA TRP A 138 8.83 2.33 18.22
C TRP A 138 7.43 2.60 18.75
N LEU A 139 6.45 1.75 18.45
CA LEU A 139 5.11 1.86 19.03
C LEU A 139 5.14 1.75 20.56
N ILE A 140 5.97 0.87 21.10
CA ILE A 140 6.12 0.67 22.55
C ILE A 140 6.75 1.90 23.22
N SER A 141 7.67 2.60 22.56
CA SER A 141 8.25 3.84 23.10
C SER A 141 7.31 5.04 22.99
N GLU A 142 6.47 5.07 21.96
CA GLU A 142 5.62 6.23 21.63
C GLU A 142 4.20 6.16 22.21
N VAL A 143 3.69 4.97 22.49
CA VAL A 143 2.32 4.76 22.97
C VAL A 143 2.32 4.48 24.48
N PRO A 144 1.53 5.20 25.28
CA PRO A 144 1.44 4.94 26.71
C PRO A 144 0.89 3.52 26.99
N PRO A 145 1.29 2.88 28.11
CA PRO A 145 0.78 1.56 28.49
C PRO A 145 -0.75 1.52 28.50
N GLY A 146 -1.35 0.47 27.93
CA GLY A 146 -2.80 0.36 27.76
C GLY A 146 -3.37 1.12 26.55
N GLY A 147 -2.53 1.75 25.73
CA GLY A 147 -2.93 2.43 24.51
C GLY A 147 -3.40 1.47 23.40
N ASN A 148 -4.28 1.96 22.52
CA ASN A 148 -4.79 1.20 21.40
C ASN A 148 -4.14 1.66 20.09
N ILE A 149 -3.69 0.71 19.28
CA ILE A 149 -3.09 0.93 17.97
C ILE A 149 -4.11 0.56 16.91
N GLY A 150 -4.62 1.56 16.18
CA GLY A 150 -5.59 1.36 15.12
C GLY A 150 -4.94 0.86 13.83
N PHE A 151 -5.62 -0.01 13.11
CA PHE A 151 -5.26 -0.39 11.75
C PHE A 151 -6.50 -0.70 10.91
N ASP A 152 -6.39 -0.57 9.59
CA ASP A 152 -7.41 -1.05 8.66
C ASP A 152 -7.24 -2.56 8.45
N PRO A 153 -8.22 -3.41 8.82
CA PRO A 153 -8.11 -4.86 8.69
C PRO A 153 -8.00 -5.35 7.25
N PHE A 154 -8.39 -4.56 6.26
CA PHE A 154 -8.25 -4.97 4.86
C PHE A 154 -6.81 -4.82 4.35
N LEU A 155 -5.96 -4.06 5.04
CA LEU A 155 -4.58 -3.81 4.61
C LEU A 155 -3.56 -4.73 5.29
N PHE A 156 -4.03 -5.72 6.07
CA PHE A 156 -3.19 -6.64 6.84
C PHE A 156 -3.49 -8.07 6.41
N SER A 157 -2.42 -8.86 6.21
CA SER A 157 -2.57 -10.32 6.23
C SER A 157 -2.78 -10.80 7.67
N LEU A 158 -3.39 -11.99 7.83
CA LEU A 158 -3.52 -12.63 9.14
C LEU A 158 -2.15 -12.82 9.81
N GLU A 159 -1.14 -13.26 9.04
CA GLU A 159 0.24 -13.39 9.53
C GLU A 159 0.81 -12.05 10.03
N THR A 160 0.59 -10.96 9.30
CA THR A 160 1.08 -9.63 9.70
C THR A 160 0.43 -9.21 11.02
N GLN A 161 -0.90 -9.39 11.14
CA GLN A 161 -1.62 -9.09 12.37
C GLN A 161 -1.11 -9.92 13.56
N GLU A 162 -0.90 -11.22 13.36
CA GLU A 162 -0.37 -12.13 14.39
C GLU A 162 1.03 -11.70 14.83
N ARG A 163 1.91 -11.35 13.89
CA ARG A 163 3.27 -10.89 14.20
C ARG A 163 3.26 -9.60 15.01
N TYR A 164 2.42 -8.63 14.67
CA TYR A 164 2.26 -7.43 15.50
C TYR A 164 1.70 -7.77 16.88
N ALA A 165 0.71 -8.66 16.97
CA ALA A 165 0.13 -9.06 18.25
C ALA A 165 1.19 -9.68 19.17
N VAL A 166 2.03 -10.57 18.64
CA VAL A 166 3.16 -11.17 19.39
C VAL A 166 4.19 -10.11 19.80
N SER A 167 4.58 -9.20 18.90
CA SER A 167 5.57 -8.17 19.22
C SER A 167 5.08 -7.11 20.23
N LEU A 168 3.77 -6.94 20.38
CA LEU A 168 3.17 -5.97 21.30
C LEU A 168 2.70 -6.57 22.64
N GLU A 169 2.71 -7.91 22.77
CA GLU A 169 2.13 -8.64 23.90
C GLU A 169 2.71 -8.21 25.25
N SER A 170 4.02 -8.00 25.33
CA SER A 170 4.72 -7.65 26.59
C SER A 170 4.43 -6.24 27.11
N SER A 171 3.83 -5.36 26.29
CA SER A 171 3.74 -3.92 26.57
C SER A 171 2.32 -3.44 26.91
N ASN A 172 1.38 -4.37 27.08
CA ASN A 172 -0.03 -4.07 27.35
C ASN A 172 -0.64 -3.10 26.32
N LEU A 173 -0.17 -3.15 25.07
CA LEU A 173 -0.73 -2.41 23.94
C LEU A 173 -1.69 -3.33 23.19
N SER A 174 -2.77 -2.77 22.66
CA SER A 174 -3.75 -3.56 21.92
C SER A 174 -3.86 -3.11 20.46
N LEU A 175 -3.94 -4.08 19.54
CA LEU A 175 -4.30 -3.81 18.15
C LEU A 175 -5.82 -3.70 18.04
N LYS A 176 -6.29 -2.61 17.45
CA LYS A 176 -7.71 -2.32 17.26
C LYS A 176 -8.04 -2.24 15.77
N SER A 177 -8.85 -3.17 15.30
CA SER A 177 -9.36 -3.18 13.93
C SER A 177 -10.34 -2.02 13.71
N ILE A 178 -10.08 -1.19 12.70
CA ILE A 178 -10.89 -0.04 12.28
C ILE A 178 -11.25 -0.23 10.80
N PRO A 179 -12.41 -0.86 10.47
CA PRO A 179 -12.79 -1.17 9.09
C PRO A 179 -13.02 0.05 8.18
N VAL A 180 -13.29 1.23 8.76
CA VAL A 180 -13.39 2.47 7.99
C VAL A 180 -12.02 3.14 7.99
N ASN A 181 -11.34 3.11 6.84
CA ASN A 181 -10.01 3.71 6.72
C ASN A 181 -10.03 5.21 7.06
N LEU A 182 -9.16 5.63 7.99
CA LEU A 182 -9.14 7.02 8.46
C LEU A 182 -8.50 7.97 7.46
N VAL A 183 -7.58 7.47 6.62
CA VAL A 183 -6.97 8.28 5.55
C VAL A 183 -8.03 8.67 4.53
N ASP A 184 -8.95 7.77 4.22
CA ASP A 184 -10.04 8.04 3.27
C ASP A 184 -10.97 9.18 3.76
N GLN A 185 -11.08 9.41 5.08
CA GLN A 185 -11.89 10.50 5.65
C GLN A 185 -11.23 11.87 5.58
N VAL A 186 -9.90 11.92 5.43
CA VAL A 186 -9.12 13.16 5.31
C VAL A 186 -8.73 13.46 3.86
N TRP A 187 -8.74 12.44 3.00
CA TRP A 187 -8.38 12.55 1.58
C TRP A 187 -9.54 13.06 0.72
N LYS A 188 -9.79 14.38 0.77
CA LYS A 188 -10.92 15.04 0.09
C LYS A 188 -10.95 14.81 -1.43
N ASN A 189 -9.79 14.77 -2.07
CA ASN A 189 -9.63 14.60 -3.52
C ASN A 189 -9.11 13.19 -3.88
N ARG A 190 -9.56 12.17 -3.17
CA ARG A 190 -9.17 10.78 -3.45
C ARG A 190 -9.55 10.42 -4.91
N PRO A 191 -8.61 9.87 -5.70
CA PRO A 191 -8.91 9.46 -7.07
C PRO A 191 -10.09 8.48 -7.15
N PRO A 192 -11.00 8.64 -8.13
CA PRO A 192 -12.09 7.70 -8.32
C PRO A 192 -11.57 6.38 -8.89
N LEU A 193 -12.42 5.35 -8.86
CA LEU A 193 -12.21 4.14 -9.66
C LEU A 193 -12.37 4.47 -11.15
N LEU A 194 -11.59 3.79 -11.98
CA LEU A 194 -11.72 3.91 -13.43
C LEU A 194 -13.04 3.25 -13.89
N PRO A 195 -13.81 3.89 -14.79
CA PRO A 195 -15.12 3.41 -15.21
C PRO A 195 -15.06 2.33 -16.32
N ASP A 196 -13.87 1.94 -16.77
CA ASP A 196 -13.69 1.05 -17.92
C ASP A 196 -14.34 -0.32 -17.71
N SER A 197 -14.95 -0.88 -18.75
CA SER A 197 -15.53 -2.23 -18.68
C SER A 197 -14.45 -3.32 -18.63
N LEU A 198 -14.79 -4.45 -18.01
CA LEU A 198 -13.92 -5.63 -18.04
C LEU A 198 -13.85 -6.24 -19.44
N THR A 199 -12.78 -6.97 -19.73
CA THR A 199 -12.56 -7.64 -21.02
C THR A 199 -12.35 -9.13 -20.84
N ARG A 200 -13.04 -9.96 -21.63
CA ARG A 200 -12.79 -11.41 -21.70
C ARG A 200 -11.61 -11.70 -22.61
N LEU A 201 -10.75 -12.64 -22.21
CA LEU A 201 -9.71 -13.17 -23.09
C LEU A 201 -10.30 -14.06 -24.20
N PRO A 202 -9.88 -13.90 -25.47
CA PRO A 202 -10.36 -14.73 -26.58
C PRO A 202 -10.06 -16.22 -26.42
N ASP A 203 -10.94 -17.08 -26.94
CA ASP A 203 -10.79 -18.54 -26.84
C ASP A 203 -9.49 -19.07 -27.44
N ARG A 204 -8.95 -18.39 -28.45
CA ARG A 204 -7.67 -18.75 -29.10
C ARG A 204 -6.44 -18.62 -28.18
N VAL A 205 -6.52 -17.83 -27.10
CA VAL A 205 -5.40 -17.61 -26.17
C VAL A 205 -5.62 -18.27 -24.82
N ILE A 206 -6.83 -18.71 -24.51
CA ILE A 206 -7.13 -19.45 -23.28
C ILE A 206 -7.15 -20.94 -23.58
N GLN A 207 -6.39 -21.73 -22.82
CA GLN A 207 -6.35 -23.18 -23.00
C GLN A 207 -7.47 -23.90 -22.22
N ARG A 208 -8.14 -23.19 -21.31
CA ARG A 208 -9.21 -23.73 -20.45
C ARG A 208 -10.29 -22.69 -20.23
N SER A 209 -11.55 -23.09 -20.40
CA SER A 209 -12.70 -22.28 -19.99
C SER A 209 -12.73 -22.10 -18.47
N TRP A 210 -13.48 -21.10 -18.00
CA TRP A 210 -13.61 -20.85 -16.56
C TRP A 210 -14.35 -21.99 -15.86
N GLN A 211 -15.32 -22.61 -16.53
CA GLN A 211 -16.06 -23.77 -16.03
C GLN A 211 -15.12 -24.96 -15.74
N LEU A 212 -14.22 -25.28 -16.67
CA LEU A 212 -13.23 -26.35 -16.48
C LEU A 212 -12.24 -26.04 -15.35
N LYS A 213 -11.98 -24.76 -15.06
CA LYS A 213 -11.14 -24.36 -13.92
C LYS A 213 -11.89 -24.52 -12.60
N VAL A 214 -13.15 -24.07 -12.55
CA VAL A 214 -14.05 -24.23 -11.40
C VAL A 214 -14.23 -25.71 -11.04
N GLU A 215 -14.55 -26.57 -12.01
CA GLU A 215 -14.71 -28.01 -11.79
C GLU A 215 -13.44 -28.66 -11.24
N HIS A 216 -12.28 -28.26 -11.77
CA HIS A 216 -11.00 -28.75 -11.29
C HIS A 216 -10.73 -28.32 -9.85
N ILE A 217 -10.96 -27.05 -9.51
CA ILE A 217 -10.82 -26.55 -8.13
C ILE A 217 -11.78 -27.29 -7.20
N ARG A 218 -13.05 -27.49 -7.59
CA ARG A 218 -14.01 -28.29 -6.81
C ARG A 218 -13.57 -29.73 -6.62
N SER A 219 -12.91 -30.34 -7.62
CA SER A 219 -12.30 -31.66 -7.44
C SER A 219 -11.21 -31.63 -6.37
N LEU A 220 -10.30 -30.66 -6.44
CA LEU A 220 -9.25 -30.49 -5.43
C LEU A 220 -9.84 -30.28 -4.03
N MET A 221 -10.90 -29.47 -3.90
CA MET A 221 -11.62 -29.28 -2.64
C MET A 221 -12.24 -30.60 -2.13
N ARG A 222 -12.83 -31.41 -3.02
CA ARG A 222 -13.38 -32.73 -2.65
C ARG A 222 -12.31 -33.72 -2.25
N ASP A 223 -11.15 -33.70 -2.90
CA ASP A 223 -10.08 -34.67 -2.68
C ASP A 223 -9.21 -34.30 -1.48
N ASN A 224 -9.18 -33.01 -1.10
CA ASN A 224 -8.45 -32.52 0.07
C ASN A 224 -8.90 -33.24 1.37
N PRO A 225 -7.97 -33.66 2.26
CA PRO A 225 -8.32 -34.33 3.52
C PRO A 225 -9.21 -33.51 4.45
N TYR A 226 -9.10 -32.17 4.43
CA TYR A 226 -9.86 -31.26 5.27
C TYR A 226 -11.26 -30.95 4.73
N LYS A 227 -11.59 -31.38 3.50
CA LYS A 227 -12.90 -31.21 2.84
C LYS A 227 -13.45 -29.77 2.95
N PRO A 228 -12.71 -28.74 2.51
CA PRO A 228 -13.17 -27.36 2.59
C PRO A 228 -14.50 -27.19 1.84
N THR A 229 -15.44 -26.47 2.46
CA THR A 229 -16.76 -26.17 1.89
C THR A 229 -16.73 -24.96 0.95
N ALA A 230 -15.75 -24.09 1.13
CA ALA A 230 -15.53 -22.89 0.32
C ALA A 230 -14.03 -22.58 0.13
N LEU A 231 -13.76 -21.81 -0.92
CA LEU A 231 -12.49 -21.18 -1.23
C LEU A 231 -12.73 -19.69 -1.50
N LEU A 232 -12.00 -18.81 -0.78
CA LEU A 232 -12.06 -17.37 -0.98
C LEU A 232 -10.86 -16.87 -1.81
N LEU A 233 -11.18 -16.46 -3.02
CA LEU A 233 -10.47 -15.65 -4.01
C LEU A 233 -10.16 -14.23 -3.52
N SER A 234 -9.01 -13.93 -2.91
CA SER A 234 -8.68 -12.53 -2.56
C SER A 234 -7.61 -11.90 -3.45
N ALA A 235 -6.71 -12.66 -4.06
CA ALA A 235 -5.74 -12.11 -5.00
C ALA A 235 -6.43 -11.80 -6.34
N LEU A 236 -6.12 -10.63 -6.92
CA LEU A 236 -6.82 -10.13 -8.11
C LEU A 236 -6.50 -10.93 -9.36
N ASP A 237 -5.27 -11.41 -9.48
CA ASP A 237 -4.78 -12.24 -10.57
C ASP A 237 -5.44 -13.64 -10.57
N GLU A 238 -5.70 -14.21 -9.39
CA GLU A 238 -6.42 -15.48 -9.24
C GLU A 238 -7.85 -15.39 -9.77
N THR A 239 -8.59 -14.34 -9.38
CA THR A 239 -9.96 -14.11 -9.89
C THR A 239 -9.96 -13.83 -11.40
N ALA A 240 -9.04 -12.99 -11.87
CA ALA A 240 -8.86 -12.70 -13.30
C ALA A 240 -8.51 -13.96 -14.10
N TRP A 241 -7.68 -14.85 -13.56
CA TRP A 241 -7.34 -16.13 -14.17
C TRP A 241 -8.54 -17.08 -14.18
N LEU A 242 -9.24 -17.23 -13.04
CA LEU A 242 -10.36 -18.15 -12.91
C LEU A 242 -11.41 -17.89 -13.99
N PHE A 243 -11.81 -16.63 -14.16
CA PHE A 243 -12.85 -16.24 -15.11
C PHE A 243 -12.34 -15.89 -16.50
N ASN A 244 -11.03 -15.96 -16.76
CA ASN A 244 -10.42 -15.48 -18.01
C ASN A 244 -10.80 -14.02 -18.35
N LEU A 245 -10.94 -13.18 -17.32
CA LEU A 245 -11.28 -11.75 -17.44
C LEU A 245 -10.06 -10.89 -17.15
N ARG A 246 -10.03 -9.68 -17.70
CA ARG A 246 -9.01 -8.66 -17.49
C ARG A 246 -9.65 -7.31 -17.22
N GLY A 247 -8.94 -6.50 -16.46
CA GLY A 247 -9.29 -5.11 -16.15
C GLY A 247 -8.07 -4.20 -16.29
N ASN A 248 -8.19 -2.99 -15.76
CA ASN A 248 -7.16 -1.96 -15.84
C ASN A 248 -7.06 -1.12 -14.57
N ASP A 249 -7.44 -1.70 -13.42
CA ASP A 249 -7.61 -0.95 -12.17
C ASP A 249 -6.28 -0.56 -11.55
N ILE A 250 -5.27 -1.38 -11.78
CA ILE A 250 -3.91 -1.20 -11.29
C ILE A 250 -3.01 -0.93 -12.50
N PRO A 251 -2.23 0.16 -12.50
CA PRO A 251 -1.27 0.43 -13.56
C PRO A 251 -0.35 -0.78 -13.83
N TYR A 252 -0.15 -1.09 -15.11
CA TYR A 252 0.69 -2.20 -15.60
C TYR A 252 0.21 -3.62 -15.27
N ASN A 253 -0.88 -3.76 -14.51
CA ASN A 253 -1.42 -5.05 -14.08
C ASN A 253 -2.87 -5.18 -14.59
N PRO A 254 -3.16 -6.12 -15.51
CA PRO A 254 -4.45 -6.17 -16.19
C PRO A 254 -5.55 -6.84 -15.34
N PHE A 255 -5.65 -6.44 -14.07
CA PHE A 255 -6.56 -6.99 -13.08
C PHE A 255 -7.64 -5.97 -12.69
N PHE A 256 -8.64 -6.44 -11.95
CA PHE A 256 -9.78 -5.65 -11.51
C PHE A 256 -10.14 -5.98 -10.08
N TYR A 257 -10.53 -4.98 -9.29
CA TYR A 257 -10.92 -5.16 -7.89
C TYR A 257 -12.05 -6.18 -7.77
N SER A 258 -11.74 -7.31 -7.13
CA SER A 258 -12.70 -8.40 -6.99
C SER A 258 -12.34 -9.36 -5.87
N TYR A 259 -13.37 -10.00 -5.32
CA TYR A 259 -13.24 -11.21 -4.53
C TYR A 259 -14.10 -12.31 -5.15
N THR A 260 -13.69 -13.56 -4.99
CA THR A 260 -14.48 -14.72 -5.45
C THR A 260 -14.70 -15.71 -4.33
N LEU A 261 -15.94 -15.96 -3.92
CA LEU A 261 -16.25 -17.11 -3.07
C LEU A 261 -16.68 -18.28 -3.95
N LEU A 262 -15.87 -19.34 -3.98
CA LEU A 262 -16.19 -20.57 -4.68
C LEU A 262 -16.57 -21.65 -3.67
N THR A 263 -17.81 -22.15 -3.77
CA THR A 263 -18.29 -23.29 -2.98
C THR A 263 -18.52 -24.49 -3.89
N MET A 264 -18.96 -25.62 -3.34
CA MET A 264 -19.34 -26.78 -4.16
C MET A 264 -20.52 -26.50 -5.09
N ASN A 265 -21.41 -25.58 -4.72
CA ASN A 265 -22.68 -25.36 -5.40
C ASN A 265 -22.87 -23.93 -5.89
N GLU A 266 -22.10 -22.98 -5.40
CA GLU A 266 -22.27 -21.55 -5.70
C GLU A 266 -20.93 -20.92 -6.09
N ILE A 267 -21.02 -19.83 -6.84
CA ILE A 267 -19.90 -18.99 -7.23
C ILE A 267 -20.35 -17.55 -7.02
N TRP A 268 -19.76 -16.85 -6.06
CA TRP A 268 -20.03 -15.43 -5.83
C TRP A 268 -18.84 -14.62 -6.34
N LEU A 269 -19.09 -13.72 -7.29
CA LEU A 269 -18.10 -12.77 -7.78
C LEU A 269 -18.45 -11.38 -7.26
N PHE A 270 -17.69 -10.92 -6.27
CA PHE A 270 -17.76 -9.56 -5.76
C PHE A 270 -16.97 -8.65 -6.70
N VAL A 271 -17.64 -7.70 -7.34
CA VAL A 271 -17.03 -6.80 -8.33
C VAL A 271 -17.83 -5.50 -8.41
N HIS A 272 -17.27 -4.45 -8.99
CA HIS A 272 -18.04 -3.28 -9.37
C HIS A 272 -18.97 -3.64 -10.54
N THR A 273 -20.20 -4.06 -10.22
CA THR A 273 -21.14 -4.71 -11.16
C THR A 273 -21.48 -3.88 -12.39
N HIS A 274 -21.40 -2.55 -12.32
CA HIS A 274 -21.58 -1.65 -13.46
C HIS A 274 -20.53 -1.82 -14.57
N ARG A 275 -19.39 -2.47 -14.26
CA ARG A 275 -18.30 -2.74 -15.22
C ARG A 275 -18.43 -4.07 -15.95
N VAL A 276 -19.43 -4.88 -15.57
CA VAL A 276 -19.72 -6.16 -16.22
C VAL A 276 -20.78 -5.93 -17.29
N THR A 277 -20.37 -5.97 -18.56
CA THR A 277 -21.26 -5.78 -19.71
C THR A 277 -22.26 -6.94 -19.86
N GLU A 278 -23.32 -6.75 -20.64
CA GLU A 278 -24.29 -7.82 -20.93
C GLU A 278 -23.64 -9.04 -21.62
N GLU A 279 -22.63 -8.82 -22.46
CA GLU A 279 -21.84 -9.91 -23.05
C GLU A 279 -21.12 -10.74 -21.99
N LEU A 280 -20.54 -10.08 -20.98
CA LEU A 280 -19.87 -10.76 -19.88
C LEU A 280 -20.84 -11.46 -18.94
N LYS A 281 -22.02 -10.88 -18.70
CA LYS A 281 -23.10 -11.55 -17.94
C LYS A 281 -23.54 -12.85 -18.61
N LEU A 282 -23.68 -12.84 -19.93
CA LEU A 282 -23.97 -14.04 -20.70
C LEU A 282 -22.81 -15.06 -20.62
N TYR A 283 -21.56 -14.60 -20.76
CA TYR A 283 -20.38 -15.46 -20.67
C TYR A 283 -20.21 -16.14 -19.30
N LEU A 284 -20.50 -15.42 -18.23
CA LEU A 284 -20.46 -15.89 -16.84
C LEU A 284 -21.75 -16.61 -16.42
N ASN A 285 -22.74 -16.71 -17.31
CA ASN A 285 -24.02 -17.35 -17.08
C ASN A 285 -24.73 -16.82 -15.81
N THR A 286 -24.86 -15.50 -15.67
CA THR A 286 -25.33 -14.86 -14.42
C THR A 286 -26.85 -14.90 -14.19
N SER A 287 -27.61 -15.58 -15.06
CA SER A 287 -29.08 -15.55 -15.10
C SER A 287 -29.74 -16.89 -14.75
N CYS A 288 -29.01 -17.81 -14.10
CA CYS A 288 -29.56 -19.08 -13.63
C CYS A 288 -29.18 -19.37 -12.17
N ASP A 289 -29.61 -20.51 -11.64
CA ASP A 289 -29.32 -20.93 -10.24
C ASP A 289 -28.57 -22.27 -10.20
N GLU A 290 -27.88 -22.62 -11.29
CA GLU A 290 -27.09 -23.86 -11.38
C GLU A 290 -25.69 -23.71 -10.75
N THR A 291 -25.01 -24.84 -10.54
CA THR A 291 -23.67 -24.84 -9.89
C THR A 291 -22.58 -24.11 -10.70
N LEU A 292 -22.81 -23.88 -12.00
CA LEU A 292 -21.97 -23.09 -12.89
C LEU A 292 -22.66 -21.76 -13.26
N CYS A 293 -23.43 -21.19 -12.34
CA CYS A 293 -23.86 -19.80 -12.38
C CYS A 293 -22.90 -18.93 -11.54
N VAL A 294 -22.48 -17.79 -12.10
CA VAL A 294 -21.80 -16.75 -11.33
C VAL A 294 -22.80 -15.74 -10.80
N GLN A 295 -22.92 -15.67 -9.47
CA GLN A 295 -23.71 -14.65 -8.79
C GLN A 295 -22.87 -13.37 -8.64
N LEU A 296 -23.24 -12.32 -9.38
CA LEU A 296 -22.59 -11.00 -9.27
C LEU A 296 -23.05 -10.29 -7.99
N ARG A 297 -22.09 -9.87 -7.18
CA ARG A 297 -22.30 -9.11 -5.93
C ARG A 297 -21.50 -7.81 -5.98
N SER A 298 -21.95 -6.80 -5.23
CA SER A 298 -21.20 -5.54 -5.14
C SER A 298 -19.85 -5.79 -4.47
N TYR A 299 -18.78 -5.21 -4.99
CA TYR A 299 -17.45 -5.28 -4.36
C TYR A 299 -17.51 -4.92 -2.86
N ASP A 300 -18.23 -3.87 -2.51
CA ASP A 300 -18.34 -3.38 -1.13
C ASP A 300 -19.19 -4.26 -0.21
N SER A 301 -19.95 -5.24 -0.76
CA SER A 301 -20.77 -6.15 0.05
C SER A 301 -20.00 -7.36 0.58
N VAL A 302 -18.74 -7.56 0.18
CA VAL A 302 -17.95 -8.76 0.50
C VAL A 302 -17.97 -9.12 1.98
N LEU A 303 -17.71 -8.16 2.87
CA LEU A 303 -17.68 -8.41 4.32
C LEU A 303 -19.06 -8.79 4.87
N LYS A 304 -20.11 -8.14 4.38
CA LYS A 304 -21.48 -8.39 4.83
C LYS A 304 -21.94 -9.78 4.39
N ASP A 305 -21.72 -10.11 3.13
CA ASP A 305 -22.22 -11.33 2.53
C ASP A 305 -21.44 -12.55 3.03
N LEU A 306 -20.10 -12.44 3.19
CA LEU A 306 -19.28 -13.51 3.78
C LEU A 306 -19.62 -13.80 5.25
N LYS A 307 -20.11 -12.81 6.02
CA LYS A 307 -20.60 -13.05 7.39
C LYS A 307 -21.90 -13.85 7.44
N SER A 308 -22.65 -13.87 6.33
CA SER A 308 -23.90 -14.62 6.21
C SER A 308 -23.76 -15.97 5.50
N TYR A 309 -22.56 -16.27 5.00
CA TYR A 309 -22.19 -17.57 4.48
C TYR A 309 -21.95 -18.55 5.64
#